data_AF-A0A0H3K2E9-F1
#
_entry.id   AF-A0A0H3K2E9-F1
#
_cell.length_a   1.000
_cell.length_b   1.000
_cell.length_c   1.000
_cell.angle_alpha   90.00
_cell.angle_beta   90.00
_cell.angle_gamma   90.00
#
_symmetry.space_group_name_H-M   'P 1'
#
loop_
_entity.id
_entity.type
_entity.pdbx_description
1 polymer ?
#
loop_
_entity_poly.entity_id
_entity_poly.type
_entity_poly.pdbx_seq_one_letter_code
_entity_poly.pdbx_strand_id
1 'polypeptide(L)'
;MGATRFNSYHDFVFQALRGLRIVRLFRLIRLLRFVRFLVRFRIILEASARFAEKTYLLYIATLGGVVVMSAALGFYYMEVNVNENVSSLWDAFWWTVVTITTVGYGDIYPVTTAGRILAIALMLGGIGTFSSITAAIAAYTISKNKNKATSE
;
A
#
# COMPACT_ATOMS: atom_id res chain seq x y z
N MET A 1 39.14 -44.10 60.87
CA MET A 1 37.94 -43.42 60.32
C MET A 1 38.38 -42.13 59.64
N GLY A 2 38.30 -42.01 58.31
CA GLY A 2 38.69 -40.73 57.67
C GLY A 2 38.98 -40.69 56.16
N ALA A 3 38.84 -41.79 55.40
CA ALA A 3 39.30 -41.85 54.01
C ALA A 3 38.18 -41.99 52.95
N THR A 4 36.96 -41.53 53.21
CA THR A 4 35.83 -41.67 52.25
C THR A 4 35.17 -40.36 51.82
N ARG A 5 35.58 -39.20 52.37
CA ARG A 5 34.93 -37.90 52.07
C ARG A 5 35.56 -37.08 50.94
N PHE A 6 36.71 -37.49 50.40
CA PHE A 6 37.42 -36.71 49.38
C PHE A 6 36.94 -37.01 47.94
N ASN A 7 36.37 -38.19 47.68
CA ASN A 7 35.97 -38.61 46.33
C ASN A 7 34.62 -38.01 45.87
N SER A 8 33.78 -37.55 46.81
CA SER A 8 32.40 -37.13 46.55
C SER A 8 32.29 -35.78 45.81
N TYR A 9 33.35 -34.96 45.85
CA TYR A 9 33.36 -33.64 45.18
C TYR A 9 33.63 -33.75 43.68
N HIS A 10 34.46 -34.70 43.24
CA HIS A 10 34.78 -34.87 41.82
C HIS A 10 33.58 -35.40 41.03
N ASP A 11 32.83 -36.36 41.60
CA ASP A 11 31.64 -36.93 40.97
C ASP A 11 30.52 -35.89 40.80
N PHE A 12 30.39 -34.96 41.75
CA PHE A 12 29.44 -33.84 41.67
C PHE A 12 29.81 -32.84 40.56
N VAL A 13 31.10 -32.51 40.41
CA VAL A 13 31.60 -31.63 39.34
C VAL A 13 31.42 -32.27 37.97
N PHE A 14 31.69 -33.58 37.82
CA PHE A 14 31.48 -34.29 36.56
C PHE A 14 29.99 -34.41 36.18
N GLN A 15 29.08 -34.53 37.15
CA GLN A 15 27.63 -34.47 36.90
C GLN A 15 27.17 -33.05 36.51
N ALA A 16 27.71 -32.00 37.16
CA ALA A 16 27.43 -30.61 36.80
C ALA A 16 27.91 -30.27 35.39
N LEU A 17 29.09 -30.77 34.98
CA LEU A 17 29.63 -30.60 33.62
C LEU A 17 28.80 -31.35 32.56
N ARG A 18 28.17 -32.48 32.88
CA ARG A 18 27.20 -33.16 31.99
C ARG A 18 25.93 -32.35 31.81
N GLY A 19 25.48 -31.60 32.83
CA GLY A 19 24.33 -30.70 32.75
C GLY A 19 24.49 -29.54 31.75
N LEU A 20 25.72 -29.05 31.54
CA LEU A 20 26.02 -27.99 30.56
C LEU A 20 25.69 -28.38 29.11
N ARG A 21 25.67 -29.68 28.77
CA ARG A 21 25.24 -30.17 27.45
C ARG A 21 23.75 -29.92 27.18
N ILE A 22 22.91 -30.03 28.21
CA ILE A 22 21.46 -29.81 28.12
C ILE A 22 21.15 -28.31 27.94
N VAL A 23 21.95 -27.43 28.55
CA VAL A 23 21.83 -25.97 28.36
C VAL A 23 22.14 -25.57 26.91
N ARG A 24 23.06 -26.26 26.22
CA ARG A 24 23.29 -26.08 24.77
C ARG A 24 22.08 -26.51 23.92
N LEU A 25 21.39 -27.60 24.28
CA LEU A 25 20.17 -28.03 23.59
C LEU A 25 18.99 -27.06 23.78
N PHE A 26 18.89 -26.45 24.97
CA PHE A 26 17.92 -25.37 25.21
C PHE A 26 18.14 -24.14 24.31
N ARG A 27 19.40 -23.87 23.90
CA ARG A 27 19.72 -22.80 22.94
C ARG A 27 19.14 -23.08 21.55
N LEU A 28 19.06 -24.33 21.10
CA LEU A 28 18.39 -24.71 19.84
C LEU A 28 16.87 -24.51 19.91
N ILE A 29 16.24 -24.79 21.07
CA ILE A 29 14.81 -24.53 21.28
C ILE A 29 14.51 -23.03 21.19
N ARG A 30 15.42 -22.18 21.68
CA ARG A 30 15.31 -20.71 21.54
C ARG A 30 15.39 -20.27 20.08
N LEU A 31 16.26 -20.90 19.28
CA LEU A 31 16.36 -20.68 17.83
C LEU A 31 15.05 -21.06 17.12
N LEU A 32 14.48 -22.22 17.45
CA LEU A 32 13.20 -22.67 16.89
C LEU A 32 12.03 -21.73 17.26
N ARG A 33 12.01 -21.19 18.49
CA ARG A 33 11.02 -20.15 18.87
C ARG A 33 11.19 -18.87 18.06
N PHE A 34 12.43 -18.46 17.82
CA PHE A 34 12.74 -17.26 17.03
C PHE A 34 12.35 -17.45 15.56
N VAL A 35 12.62 -18.61 14.98
CA VAL A 35 12.17 -18.96 13.61
C VAL A 35 10.64 -18.97 13.52
N ARG A 36 9.93 -19.55 14.49
CA ARG A 36 8.46 -19.50 14.54
C ARG A 36 7.93 -18.07 14.72
N PHE A 37 8.62 -17.25 15.51
CA PHE A 37 8.31 -15.82 15.66
C PHE A 37 8.46 -15.08 14.33
N LEU A 38 9.54 -15.31 13.58
CA LEU A 38 9.76 -14.73 12.26
C LEU A 38 8.70 -15.17 11.23
N VAL A 39 8.27 -16.43 11.26
CA VAL A 39 7.17 -16.93 10.40
C VAL A 39 5.84 -16.26 10.77
N ARG A 40 5.51 -16.13 12.07
CA ARG A 40 4.31 -15.41 12.51
C ARG A 40 4.36 -13.93 12.15
N PHE A 41 5.53 -13.32 12.27
CA PHE A 41 5.77 -11.92 11.91
C PHE A 41 5.52 -11.70 10.40
N ARG A 42 5.97 -12.63 9.55
CA ARG A 42 5.68 -12.59 8.10
C ARG A 42 4.19 -12.70 7.78
N ILE A 43 3.44 -13.57 8.47
CA ILE A 43 1.98 -13.69 8.29
C ILE A 43 1.24 -12.39 8.65
N ILE A 44 1.68 -11.69 9.72
CA ILE A 44 1.11 -10.40 10.14
C ILE A 44 1.46 -9.29 9.15
N LEU A 45 2.69 -9.30 8.60
CA LEU A 45 3.12 -8.36 7.55
C LEU A 45 2.36 -8.59 6.23
N GLU A 46 2.13 -9.85 5.84
CA GLU A 46 1.34 -10.18 4.64
C GLU A 46 -0.15 -9.87 4.84
N ALA A 47 -0.70 -10.05 6.04
CA ALA A 47 -2.06 -9.66 6.36
C ALA A 47 -2.25 -8.13 6.36
N SER A 48 -1.27 -7.38 6.88
CA SER A 48 -1.30 -5.91 6.86
C SER A 48 -1.05 -5.33 5.47
N ALA A 49 -0.19 -5.95 4.65
CA ALA A 49 -0.01 -5.55 3.25
C ALA A 49 -1.30 -5.71 2.42
N ARG A 50 -2.05 -6.81 2.62
CA ARG A 50 -3.34 -7.04 1.95
C ARG A 50 -4.43 -6.04 2.37
N PHE A 51 -4.40 -5.59 3.62
CA PHE A 51 -5.28 -4.52 4.11
C PHE A 51 -4.87 -3.16 3.55
N ALA A 52 -3.56 -2.87 3.56
CA ALA A 52 -3.01 -1.63 3.02
C ALA A 52 -3.31 -1.48 1.53
N GLU A 53 -3.22 -2.55 0.73
CA GLU A 53 -3.58 -2.51 -0.70
C GLU A 53 -5.04 -2.09 -0.90
N LYS A 54 -6.01 -2.76 -0.26
CA LYS A 54 -7.44 -2.42 -0.43
C LYS A 54 -7.78 -1.02 0.11
N THR A 55 -7.20 -0.63 1.24
CA THR A 55 -7.38 0.71 1.83
C THR A 55 -6.74 1.79 0.94
N TYR A 56 -5.59 1.51 0.33
CA TYR A 56 -4.92 2.41 -0.61
C TYR A 56 -5.74 2.62 -1.88
N LEU A 57 -6.31 1.55 -2.46
CA LEU A 57 -7.21 1.64 -3.62
C LEU A 57 -8.45 2.50 -3.36
N LEU A 58 -9.11 2.29 -2.22
CA LEU A 58 -10.26 3.10 -1.82
C LEU A 58 -9.86 4.56 -1.59
N TYR A 59 -8.71 4.80 -0.95
CA TYR A 59 -8.20 6.15 -0.72
C TYR A 59 -7.93 6.90 -2.03
N ILE A 60 -7.21 6.31 -2.99
CA ILE A 60 -6.94 6.97 -4.28
C ILE A 60 -8.22 7.18 -5.11
N ALA A 61 -9.18 6.26 -5.03
CA ALA A 61 -10.47 6.39 -5.72
C ALA A 61 -11.32 7.53 -5.12
N THR A 62 -11.39 7.63 -3.79
CA THR A 62 -12.08 8.73 -3.11
C THR A 62 -11.39 10.06 -3.38
N LEU A 63 -10.05 10.12 -3.30
CA LEU A 63 -9.28 11.32 -3.59
C LEU A 63 -9.49 11.77 -5.05
N GLY A 64 -9.43 10.83 -6.00
CA GLY A 64 -9.66 11.13 -7.41
C GLY A 64 -11.09 11.61 -7.68
N GLY A 65 -12.08 11.00 -7.04
CA GLY A 65 -13.47 11.48 -7.09
C GLY A 65 -13.61 12.92 -6.58
N VAL A 66 -12.97 13.25 -5.46
CA VAL A 66 -12.96 14.62 -4.90
C VAL A 66 -12.29 15.61 -5.85
N VAL A 67 -11.13 15.25 -6.44
CA VAL A 67 -10.43 16.09 -7.42
C VAL A 67 -11.29 16.34 -8.65
N VAL A 68 -11.91 15.31 -9.21
CA VAL A 68 -12.81 15.45 -10.38
C VAL A 68 -14.00 16.35 -10.05
N MET A 69 -14.68 16.12 -8.93
CA MET A 69 -15.88 16.90 -8.58
C MET A 69 -15.54 18.36 -8.28
N SER A 70 -14.44 18.62 -7.57
CA SER A 70 -13.98 19.99 -7.27
C SER A 70 -13.53 20.74 -8.52
N ALA A 71 -12.79 20.09 -9.42
CA ALA A 71 -12.38 20.68 -10.69
C ALA A 71 -13.58 20.97 -11.60
N ALA A 72 -14.56 20.06 -11.68
CA ALA A 72 -15.78 20.27 -12.45
C ALA A 72 -16.59 21.46 -11.94
N LEU A 73 -16.77 21.58 -10.62
CA LEU A 73 -17.47 22.72 -10.01
C LEU A 73 -16.70 24.04 -10.24
N GLY A 74 -15.38 24.03 -10.06
CA GLY A 74 -14.54 25.20 -10.28
C GLY A 74 -14.56 25.66 -11.73
N PHE A 75 -14.42 24.73 -12.68
CA PHE A 75 -14.50 24.99 -14.11
C PHE A 75 -15.88 25.54 -14.51
N TYR A 76 -16.96 24.90 -14.05
CA TYR A 76 -18.32 25.38 -14.29
C TYR A 76 -18.50 26.83 -13.83
N TYR A 77 -18.09 27.16 -12.59
CA TYR A 77 -18.24 28.51 -12.06
C TYR A 77 -17.44 29.56 -12.85
N MET A 78 -16.25 29.19 -13.33
CA MET A 78 -15.39 30.10 -14.10
C MET A 78 -15.84 30.28 -15.56
N GLU A 79 -16.49 29.27 -16.15
CA GLU A 79 -16.70 29.21 -17.61
C GLU A 79 -18.17 29.36 -18.03
N VAL A 80 -19.16 29.04 -17.19
CA VAL A 80 -20.60 28.98 -17.60
C VAL A 80 -21.15 30.28 -18.20
N ASN A 81 -20.64 31.45 -17.79
CA ASN A 81 -21.13 32.75 -18.27
C ASN A 81 -20.33 33.30 -19.47
N VAL A 82 -19.26 32.61 -19.89
CA VAL A 82 -18.32 33.11 -20.91
C VAL A 82 -18.14 32.10 -22.04
N ASN A 83 -18.26 30.81 -21.75
CA ASN A 83 -18.02 29.72 -22.67
C ASN A 83 -19.34 29.14 -23.17
N GLU A 84 -19.63 29.32 -24.46
CA GLU A 84 -20.88 28.85 -25.08
C GLU A 84 -21.02 27.32 -25.04
N ASN A 85 -19.91 26.59 -24.93
CA ASN A 85 -19.92 25.12 -24.86
C ASN A 85 -20.16 24.57 -23.44
N VAL A 86 -20.30 25.45 -22.43
CA VAL A 86 -20.52 25.06 -21.03
C VAL A 86 -21.89 25.55 -20.57
N SER A 87 -22.89 24.67 -20.68
CA SER A 87 -24.28 25.00 -20.33
C SER A 87 -24.72 24.43 -18.98
N SER A 88 -24.06 23.37 -18.52
CA SER A 88 -24.45 22.63 -17.32
C SER A 88 -23.23 22.11 -16.56
N LEU A 89 -23.45 21.70 -15.31
CA LEU A 89 -22.41 21.03 -14.51
C LEU A 89 -21.96 19.71 -15.16
N TRP A 90 -22.82 19.06 -15.95
CA TRP A 90 -22.47 17.84 -16.67
C TRP A 90 -21.42 18.09 -17.76
N ASP A 91 -21.47 19.24 -18.43
CA ASP A 91 -20.48 19.62 -19.45
C ASP A 91 -19.10 19.84 -18.81
N ALA A 92 -19.08 20.48 -17.63
CA ALA A 92 -17.86 20.67 -16.87
C ALA A 92 -17.29 19.35 -16.30
N PHE A 93 -18.17 18.43 -15.86
CA PHE A 93 -17.77 17.09 -15.44
C PHE A 93 -17.17 16.29 -16.60
N TRP A 94 -17.83 16.31 -17.77
CA TRP A 94 -17.34 15.70 -19.00
C TRP A 94 -15.95 16.23 -19.36
N TRP A 95 -15.79 17.55 -19.42
CA TRP A 95 -14.49 18.18 -19.69
C TRP A 95 -13.41 17.73 -18.70
N THR A 96 -13.75 17.67 -17.40
CA THR A 96 -12.82 17.25 -16.35
C THR A 96 -12.37 15.81 -16.57
N VAL A 97 -13.30 14.89 -16.88
CA VAL A 97 -13.00 13.48 -17.15
C VAL A 97 -12.14 13.32 -18.40
N VAL A 98 -12.48 14.00 -19.49
CA VAL A 98 -11.72 13.95 -20.76
C VAL A 98 -10.31 14.53 -20.58
N THR A 99 -10.16 15.55 -19.74
CA THR A 99 -8.86 16.16 -19.44
C THR A 99 -8.00 15.30 -18.51
N ILE A 100 -8.57 14.79 -17.41
CA ILE A 100 -7.83 13.99 -16.41
C ILE A 100 -7.35 12.65 -17.00
N THR A 101 -8.12 12.09 -17.93
CA THR A 101 -7.79 10.87 -18.67
C THR A 101 -6.87 11.12 -19.85
N THR A 102 -6.46 12.38 -20.08
CA THR A 102 -5.58 12.81 -21.18
C THR A 102 -6.13 12.56 -22.58
N VAL A 103 -7.44 12.32 -22.73
CA VAL A 103 -8.08 12.11 -24.03
C VAL A 103 -8.15 13.41 -24.82
N GLY A 104 -8.63 14.48 -24.18
CA GLY A 104 -8.59 15.83 -24.74
C GLY A 104 -9.27 16.01 -26.10
N TYR A 105 -10.56 15.65 -26.24
CA TYR A 105 -11.30 15.81 -27.50
C TYR A 105 -11.30 17.25 -28.05
N GLY A 106 -11.23 18.25 -27.18
CA GLY A 106 -11.16 19.66 -27.57
C GLY A 106 -12.51 20.30 -27.91
N ASP A 107 -13.61 19.59 -27.67
CA ASP A 107 -14.99 20.07 -27.73
C ASP A 107 -15.29 21.14 -26.67
N ILE A 108 -14.76 20.95 -25.46
CA ILE A 108 -14.81 21.93 -24.37
C ILE A 108 -13.38 22.24 -23.93
N TYR A 109 -13.09 23.52 -23.70
CA TYR A 109 -11.79 23.99 -23.20
C TYR A 109 -11.94 25.33 -22.49
N PRO A 110 -11.07 25.67 -21.51
CA PRO A 110 -11.15 26.93 -20.78
C PRO A 110 -10.85 28.13 -21.68
N VAL A 111 -11.78 29.09 -21.72
CA VAL A 111 -11.58 30.38 -22.40
C VAL A 111 -11.14 31.47 -21.43
N THR A 112 -11.44 31.33 -20.13
CA THR A 112 -11.05 32.32 -19.11
C THR A 112 -9.63 32.07 -18.58
N THR A 113 -8.97 33.13 -18.13
CA THR A 113 -7.64 33.02 -17.49
C THR A 113 -7.69 32.15 -16.25
N ALA A 114 -8.73 32.29 -15.42
CA ALA A 114 -8.91 31.47 -14.22
C ALA A 114 -9.14 30.00 -14.56
N GLY A 115 -9.99 29.71 -15.56
CA GLY A 115 -10.22 28.36 -16.07
C GLY A 115 -8.95 27.71 -16.62
N ARG A 116 -8.07 28.48 -17.29
CA ARG A 116 -6.76 27.99 -17.77
C ARG A 116 -5.81 27.64 -16.63
N ILE A 117 -5.77 28.44 -15.57
CA ILE A 117 -4.97 28.14 -14.37
C ILE A 117 -5.48 26.86 -13.71
N LEU A 118 -6.80 26.72 -13.56
CA LEU A 118 -7.43 25.51 -13.03
C LEU A 118 -7.13 24.29 -13.91
N ALA A 119 -7.17 24.43 -15.23
CA ALA A 119 -6.84 23.35 -16.16
C ALA A 119 -5.38 22.90 -16.05
N ILE A 120 -4.42 23.83 -15.90
CA ILE A 120 -3.01 23.48 -15.68
C ILE A 120 -2.86 22.68 -14.38
N ALA A 121 -3.49 23.13 -13.29
CA ALA A 121 -3.46 22.40 -12.02
C ALA A 121 -4.10 21.00 -12.15
N LEU A 122 -5.23 20.90 -12.85
CA LEU A 122 -5.90 19.63 -13.13
C LEU A 122 -5.04 18.69 -13.97
N MET A 123 -4.33 19.18 -14.99
CA MET A 123 -3.44 18.36 -15.81
C MET A 123 -2.28 17.79 -14.99
N LEU A 124 -1.65 18.63 -14.15
CA LEU A 124 -0.55 18.20 -13.27
C LEU A 124 -1.00 17.19 -12.21
N GLY A 125 -2.11 17.47 -11.52
CA GLY A 125 -2.64 16.57 -10.48
C GLY A 125 -3.37 15.33 -11.03
N GLY A 126 -3.93 15.48 -12.22
CA GLY A 126 -4.76 14.49 -12.90
C GLY A 126 -3.97 13.28 -13.37
N ILE A 127 -2.81 13.52 -13.99
CA ILE A 127 -1.90 12.46 -14.44
C ILE A 127 -1.52 11.54 -13.29
N GLY A 128 -1.16 12.09 -12.12
CA GLY A 128 -0.79 11.30 -10.95
C GLY A 128 -1.96 10.44 -10.44
N THR A 129 -3.14 11.04 -10.33
CA THR A 129 -4.35 10.36 -9.85
C THR A 129 -4.76 9.23 -10.79
N PHE A 130 -4.88 9.50 -12.10
CA PHE A 130 -5.31 8.50 -13.07
C PHE A 130 -4.27 7.37 -13.22
N SER A 131 -2.98 7.70 -13.25
CA SER A 131 -1.89 6.71 -13.30
C SER A 131 -1.89 5.79 -12.08
N SER A 132 -2.22 6.31 -10.90
CA SER A 132 -2.28 5.51 -9.68
C SER A 132 -3.36 4.42 -9.75
N ILE A 133 -4.51 4.71 -10.38
CA ILE A 133 -5.60 3.74 -10.58
C ILE A 133 -5.17 2.65 -11.58
N THR A 134 -4.52 3.02 -12.67
CA THR A 134 -3.98 2.05 -13.64
C THR A 134 -2.92 1.14 -12.99
N ALA A 135 -1.99 1.72 -12.24
CA ALA A 135 -0.94 0.99 -11.52
C ALA A 135 -1.53 0.03 -10.48
N ALA A 136 -2.57 0.48 -9.78
CA ALA A 136 -3.36 -0.31 -8.84
C ALA A 136 -3.98 -1.57 -9.48
N ILE A 137 -4.64 -1.41 -10.63
CA ILE A 137 -5.26 -2.52 -11.36
C ILE A 137 -4.19 -3.50 -11.87
N ALA A 138 -3.05 -2.98 -12.34
CA ALA A 138 -1.92 -3.79 -12.76
C ALA A 138 -1.35 -4.62 -11.58
N ALA A 139 -1.13 -3.98 -10.42
CA ALA A 139 -0.66 -4.64 -9.21
C ALA A 139 -1.61 -5.76 -8.76
N TYR A 140 -2.92 -5.51 -8.80
CA TYR A 140 -3.94 -6.52 -8.49
C TYR A 140 -3.89 -7.73 -9.45
N THR A 141 -3.69 -7.50 -10.74
CA THR A 141 -3.56 -8.58 -11.73
C THR A 141 -2.32 -9.43 -11.49
N ILE A 142 -1.19 -8.78 -11.20
CA ILE A 142 0.09 -9.45 -10.90
C ILE A 142 -0.02 -10.27 -9.61
N SER A 143 -0.64 -9.73 -8.55
CA SER A 143 -0.80 -10.45 -7.28
C SER A 143 -1.73 -11.67 -7.44
N LYS A 144 -2.81 -11.53 -8.22
CA LYS A 144 -3.72 -12.63 -8.56
C LYS A 144 -3.02 -13.77 -9.32
N ASN A 145 -2.16 -13.42 -10.28
CA ASN A 145 -1.41 -14.43 -11.05
C ASN A 145 -0.35 -15.14 -10.21
N LYS A 146 0.37 -14.43 -9.33
CA LYS A 146 1.30 -15.05 -8.37
C LYS A 146 0.60 -16.07 -7.49
N ASN A 147 -0.57 -15.74 -6.94
CA ASN A 147 -1.29 -16.64 -6.04
C ASN A 147 -1.75 -17.94 -6.73
N LYS A 148 -2.10 -17.89 -8.02
CA LYS A 148 -2.44 -19.09 -8.80
C LYS A 148 -1.24 -20.00 -9.05
N ALA A 149 -0.09 -19.43 -9.41
CA ALA A 149 1.12 -20.19 -9.71
C ALA A 149 1.71 -20.91 -8.47
N THR A 150 1.45 -20.43 -7.25
CA THR A 150 1.87 -21.11 -6.01
C THR A 150 0.88 -22.17 -5.53
N SER A 151 -0.31 -22.26 -6.14
CA SER A 151 -1.37 -23.23 -5.79
C SER A 151 -1.46 -24.43 -6.75
N GLU A 152 -0.66 -24.43 -7.82
CA GLU A 152 -0.42 -25.56 -8.73
C GLU A 152 0.92 -26.22 -8.37
#